data_AF-A0A968TDC2-F1
#
_entry.id   AF-A0A968TDC2-F1
#
_cell.length_a   1.000
_cell.length_b   1.000
_cell.length_c   1.000
_cell.angle_alpha   90.00
_cell.angle_beta   90.00
_cell.angle_gamma   90.00
#
_symmetry.space_group_name_H-M   'P 1'
#
loop_
_entity.id
_entity.type
_entity.pdbx_description
1 polymer ?
#
loop_
_entity_poly.entity_id
_entity_poly.type
_entity_poly.pdbx_seq_one_letter_code
_entity_poly.pdbx_strand_id
1 'polypeptide(L)'
;MPRWAMGGGVAHNNSAATLINATIVGNYAEGNGGGVRNNSGTVAYTNTLIWGNDSQANDPQVTDLGSPMVSYAHTLVQDFDLTGVGTGNLDGTDPLVNPLFANPISATSAPTTTGDYRLLPGSVAIDTGDNSATSIDIDLVDLPRRFNTITDLGAYEAQGFNIESGGGSGQSAFFDDPFPDPLFVTVTALLAGQPVTGGRVSFIGPNTGPSSAPPTTLATIGSDGQATASLKAGNLAGTYVVRARARGITSGGIPSFFLTNDPIADVLGFTRTAPDPTKAVTVTWAITFSQSLSGLSLSDFQLLGTGTATATLASLSGSDTQYTLTASDVTGDGTLQAVLITDLDASLPIRGLPVASEAYTIDNTPPSVTIAAPLPGTTSTNPVTFPISITDNVTNALTITLTVADVTLIGTGTATGTVSVLNGTSSSPEVLVSDINGGGSLQIRIAAGVATDAAGNVSVATNDSDSATVFTPTPTNTGTPTNTGPRRTRRRLIPRPRT
;
A
#
# COMPACT_ATOMS: atom_id res chain seq x y z
N MET A 1 -2.44 13.74 -61.31
CA MET A 1 -2.85 12.96 -60.13
C MET A 1 -1.60 12.33 -59.55
N PRO A 2 -1.29 12.48 -58.26
CA PRO A 2 -0.16 11.75 -57.68
C PRO A 2 -0.53 10.26 -57.75
N ARG A 3 0.33 9.43 -58.35
CA ARG A 3 0.21 7.98 -58.24
C ARG A 3 0.57 7.65 -56.79
N TRP A 4 -0.42 7.34 -55.96
CA TRP A 4 -0.15 6.85 -54.61
C TRP A 4 0.67 5.56 -54.74
N ALA A 5 1.88 5.53 -54.19
CA ALA A 5 2.67 4.31 -54.08
C ALA A 5 1.94 3.36 -53.13
N MET A 6 1.45 2.24 -53.66
CA MET A 6 0.64 1.25 -52.95
C MET A 6 1.40 -0.07 -52.87
N GLY A 7 1.28 -0.81 -51.76
CA GLY A 7 1.99 -2.07 -51.57
C GLY A 7 3.50 -1.85 -51.51
N GLY A 8 4.00 -1.30 -50.39
CA GLY A 8 5.36 -0.77 -50.28
C GLY A 8 6.46 -1.75 -50.72
N GLY A 9 6.27 -3.05 -50.44
CA GLY A 9 7.12 -4.12 -50.95
C GLY A 9 6.49 -4.85 -52.14
N VAL A 10 5.21 -5.22 -52.02
CA VAL A 10 4.50 -6.02 -53.03
C VAL A 10 3.12 -5.44 -53.34
N ALA A 11 2.84 -5.24 -54.64
CA ALA A 11 1.54 -4.79 -55.12
C ALA A 11 0.97 -5.76 -56.17
N HIS A 12 -0.08 -6.48 -55.82
CA HIS A 12 -0.80 -7.40 -56.69
C HIS A 12 -2.11 -6.78 -57.20
N ASN A 13 -2.38 -6.88 -58.50
CA ASN A 13 -3.59 -6.36 -59.13
C ASN A 13 -4.17 -7.37 -60.13
N ASN A 14 -5.28 -8.02 -59.79
CA ASN A 14 -5.96 -9.03 -60.62
C ASN A 14 -5.01 -10.14 -61.12
N SER A 15 -4.06 -10.56 -60.29
CA SER A 15 -3.00 -11.50 -60.64
C SER A 15 -2.91 -12.66 -59.65
N ALA A 16 -2.23 -13.74 -60.05
CA ALA A 16 -1.86 -14.82 -59.14
C ALA A 16 -0.39 -14.68 -58.69
N ALA A 17 -0.11 -14.89 -57.41
CA ALA A 17 1.24 -14.86 -56.86
C ALA A 17 1.45 -15.91 -55.76
N THR A 18 2.65 -16.43 -55.67
CA THR A 18 3.06 -17.38 -54.62
C THR A 18 4.41 -16.94 -54.08
N LEU A 19 4.47 -16.68 -52.78
CA LEU A 19 5.67 -16.27 -52.08
C LEU A 19 6.07 -17.40 -51.14
N ILE A 20 7.29 -17.90 -51.33
CA ILE A 20 7.85 -19.03 -50.58
C ILE A 20 9.20 -18.58 -50.04
N ASN A 21 9.46 -18.80 -48.74
CA ASN A 21 10.72 -18.42 -48.09
C ASN A 21 11.05 -16.93 -48.28
N ALA A 22 10.03 -16.07 -48.12
CA ALA A 22 10.15 -14.64 -48.36
C ALA A 22 10.15 -13.84 -47.05
N THR A 23 10.94 -12.77 -47.01
CA THR A 23 10.94 -11.78 -45.92
C THR A 23 10.57 -10.41 -46.50
N ILE A 24 9.37 -9.93 -46.18
CA ILE A 24 8.83 -8.63 -46.62
C ILE A 24 8.88 -7.68 -45.42
N VAL A 25 9.92 -6.84 -45.37
CA VAL A 25 10.27 -6.05 -44.19
C VAL A 25 10.76 -4.65 -44.55
N GLY A 26 10.52 -3.68 -43.66
CA GLY A 26 11.06 -2.32 -43.80
C GLY A 26 10.55 -1.56 -45.03
N ASN A 27 9.40 -1.93 -45.58
CA ASN A 27 8.81 -1.24 -46.73
C ASN A 27 7.85 -0.13 -46.30
N TYR A 28 7.79 0.95 -47.09
CA TYR A 28 6.90 2.09 -46.87
C TYR A 28 6.00 2.35 -48.07
N ALA A 29 4.70 2.52 -47.82
CA ALA A 29 3.73 2.93 -48.83
C ALA A 29 3.14 4.32 -48.51
N GLU A 30 2.95 5.16 -49.53
CA GLU A 30 2.17 6.41 -49.38
C GLU A 30 0.66 6.14 -49.36
N GLY A 31 0.23 5.03 -49.96
CA GLY A 31 -1.15 4.56 -50.02
C GLY A 31 -1.38 3.30 -49.20
N ASN A 32 -2.22 2.40 -49.70
CA ASN A 32 -2.60 1.19 -48.96
C ASN A 32 -1.54 0.09 -48.96
N GLY A 33 -1.54 -0.70 -47.87
CA GLY A 33 -0.69 -1.87 -47.69
C GLY A 33 0.77 -1.51 -47.47
N GLY A 34 1.17 -1.33 -46.21
CA GLY A 34 2.52 -0.92 -45.86
C GLY A 34 3.59 -1.90 -46.39
N GLY A 35 3.33 -3.21 -46.24
CA GLY A 35 4.15 -4.26 -46.86
C GLY A 35 3.55 -4.75 -48.17
N VAL A 36 2.34 -5.27 -48.11
CA VAL A 36 1.67 -5.92 -49.25
C VAL A 36 0.29 -5.34 -49.50
N ARG A 37 -0.03 -5.10 -50.78
CA ARG A 37 -1.39 -4.80 -51.23
C ARG A 37 -1.84 -5.86 -52.23
N ASN A 38 -2.99 -6.47 -51.96
CA ASN A 38 -3.69 -7.37 -52.87
C ASN A 38 -4.98 -6.73 -53.36
N ASN A 39 -5.10 -6.50 -54.66
CA ASN A 39 -6.30 -5.92 -55.28
C ASN A 39 -6.90 -6.92 -56.27
N SER A 40 -7.73 -7.83 -55.75
CA SER A 40 -8.29 -9.01 -56.42
C SER A 40 -7.23 -9.99 -56.95
N GLY A 41 -7.62 -11.25 -57.20
CA GLY A 41 -6.72 -12.33 -57.64
C GLY A 41 -6.47 -13.40 -56.58
N THR A 42 -5.35 -14.12 -56.68
CA THR A 42 -5.00 -15.25 -55.79
C THR A 42 -3.59 -15.10 -55.27
N VAL A 43 -3.39 -15.06 -53.96
CA VAL A 43 -2.06 -14.91 -53.34
C VAL A 43 -1.87 -15.98 -52.27
N ALA A 44 -0.72 -16.65 -52.31
CA ALA A 44 -0.35 -17.66 -51.33
C ALA A 44 1.00 -17.30 -50.68
N TYR A 45 1.04 -17.29 -49.36
CA TYR A 45 2.26 -17.11 -48.57
C TYR A 45 2.62 -18.42 -47.88
N THR A 46 3.86 -18.86 -48.06
CA THR A 46 4.40 -20.05 -47.40
C THR A 46 5.81 -19.77 -46.88
N ASN A 47 6.13 -20.21 -45.65
CA ASN A 47 7.43 -19.92 -45.01
C ASN A 47 7.80 -18.44 -45.06
N THR A 48 6.84 -17.55 -44.87
CA THR A 48 6.99 -16.12 -45.16
C THR A 48 6.90 -15.27 -43.90
N LEU A 49 7.73 -14.24 -43.82
CA LEU A 49 7.68 -13.20 -42.78
C LEU A 49 7.24 -11.88 -43.40
N ILE A 50 6.21 -11.24 -42.82
CA ILE A 50 5.77 -9.89 -43.20
C ILE A 50 5.77 -9.03 -41.93
N TRP A 51 6.78 -8.18 -41.77
CA TRP A 51 7.03 -7.52 -40.49
C TRP A 51 7.69 -6.15 -40.63
N GLY A 52 7.35 -5.19 -39.79
CA GLY A 52 8.00 -3.89 -39.73
C GLY A 52 7.84 -3.04 -41.00
N ASN A 53 6.78 -3.28 -41.78
CA ASN A 53 6.39 -2.41 -42.87
C ASN A 53 5.41 -1.34 -42.35
N ASP A 54 5.31 -0.23 -43.06
CA ASP A 54 4.51 0.91 -42.64
C ASP A 54 3.87 1.62 -43.83
N SER A 55 2.86 2.45 -43.58
CA SER A 55 2.30 3.32 -44.60
C SER A 55 1.90 4.68 -44.05
N GLN A 56 1.83 5.69 -44.91
CA GLN A 56 1.36 7.02 -44.53
C GLN A 56 -0.06 7.00 -43.94
N ALA A 57 -0.88 6.03 -44.36
CA ALA A 57 -2.25 5.86 -43.88
C ALA A 57 -2.36 5.04 -42.59
N ASN A 58 -1.24 4.53 -42.03
CA ASN A 58 -1.21 3.52 -40.97
C ASN A 58 -1.99 2.25 -41.37
N ASP A 59 -1.91 1.86 -42.64
CA ASP A 59 -2.54 0.63 -43.13
C ASP A 59 -1.79 -0.60 -42.60
N PRO A 60 -2.48 -1.76 -42.45
CA PRO A 60 -1.86 -2.99 -41.99
C PRO A 60 -0.71 -3.49 -42.88
N GLN A 61 0.08 -4.42 -42.34
CA GLN A 61 1.16 -5.11 -43.07
C GLN A 61 0.71 -5.68 -44.42
N VAL A 62 -0.49 -6.24 -44.46
CA VAL A 62 -1.15 -6.77 -45.66
C VAL A 62 -2.53 -6.11 -45.79
N THR A 63 -2.82 -5.55 -46.97
CA THR A 63 -4.14 -4.97 -47.28
C THR A 63 -4.78 -5.70 -48.45
N ASP A 64 -5.95 -6.31 -48.19
CA ASP A 64 -6.72 -7.06 -49.18
C ASP A 64 -7.95 -6.26 -49.66
N LEU A 65 -8.06 -6.07 -50.97
CA LEU A 65 -9.11 -5.29 -51.63
C LEU A 65 -9.75 -6.08 -52.78
N GLY A 66 -11.04 -5.87 -53.00
CA GLY A 66 -11.76 -6.54 -54.10
C GLY A 66 -11.86 -8.06 -53.92
N SER A 67 -11.92 -8.53 -52.67
CA SER A 67 -12.09 -9.94 -52.26
C SER A 67 -11.09 -10.90 -52.92
N PRO A 68 -9.77 -10.73 -52.70
CA PRO A 68 -8.78 -11.67 -53.20
C PRO A 68 -8.90 -13.02 -52.47
N MET A 69 -8.48 -14.10 -53.14
CA MET A 69 -8.30 -15.40 -52.49
C MET A 69 -6.90 -15.46 -51.89
N VAL A 70 -6.79 -15.33 -50.58
CA VAL A 70 -5.49 -15.32 -49.88
C VAL A 70 -5.34 -16.57 -49.02
N SER A 71 -4.19 -17.24 -49.11
CA SER A 71 -3.83 -18.36 -48.24
C SER A 71 -2.51 -18.11 -47.52
N TYR A 72 -2.45 -18.56 -46.26
CA TYR A 72 -1.29 -18.47 -45.39
C TYR A 72 -0.94 -19.88 -44.89
N ALA A 73 0.31 -20.29 -44.99
CA ALA A 73 0.84 -21.49 -44.35
C ALA A 73 2.24 -21.20 -43.83
N HIS A 74 2.58 -21.65 -42.62
CA HIS A 74 3.90 -21.40 -42.00
C HIS A 74 4.34 -19.93 -42.19
N THR A 75 3.48 -19.00 -41.80
CA THR A 75 3.66 -17.57 -42.04
C THR A 75 3.43 -16.79 -40.76
N LEU A 76 4.16 -15.70 -40.62
CA LEU A 76 4.00 -14.73 -39.53
C LEU A 76 3.86 -13.33 -40.14
N VAL A 77 2.77 -12.65 -39.78
CA VAL A 77 2.46 -11.29 -40.21
C VAL A 77 2.27 -10.42 -38.97
N GLN A 78 3.06 -9.35 -38.83
CA GLN A 78 2.98 -8.47 -37.66
C GLN A 78 1.56 -7.91 -37.49
N ASP A 79 1.09 -7.88 -36.24
CA ASP A 79 -0.22 -7.34 -35.84
C ASP A 79 -1.41 -8.05 -36.51
N PHE A 80 -1.21 -9.28 -37.01
CA PHE A 80 -2.26 -10.08 -37.62
C PHE A 80 -2.38 -11.46 -36.98
N ASP A 81 -3.58 -11.76 -36.48
CA ASP A 81 -3.92 -13.03 -35.87
C ASP A 81 -4.22 -14.06 -36.96
N LEU A 82 -3.28 -14.99 -37.16
CA LEU A 82 -3.40 -16.11 -38.08
C LEU A 82 -3.83 -17.40 -37.37
N THR A 83 -4.26 -17.35 -36.11
CA THR A 83 -4.74 -18.54 -35.41
C THR A 83 -5.97 -19.13 -36.11
N GLY A 84 -5.95 -20.44 -36.34
CA GLY A 84 -7.01 -21.13 -37.08
C GLY A 84 -7.05 -20.85 -38.58
N VAL A 85 -6.16 -20.00 -39.12
CA VAL A 85 -6.00 -19.76 -40.56
C VAL A 85 -4.88 -20.67 -41.06
N GLY A 86 -5.17 -21.54 -42.03
CA GLY A 86 -4.16 -22.41 -42.64
C GLY A 86 -3.42 -23.32 -41.66
N THR A 87 -2.20 -23.73 -42.01
CA THR A 87 -1.39 -24.66 -41.20
C THR A 87 -0.08 -24.00 -40.78
N GLY A 88 0.34 -24.21 -39.52
CA GLY A 88 1.67 -23.80 -39.03
C GLY A 88 1.91 -22.29 -38.92
N ASN A 89 0.87 -21.46 -39.06
CA ASN A 89 1.01 -20.01 -38.90
C ASN A 89 1.18 -19.62 -37.42
N LEU A 90 1.87 -18.50 -37.21
CA LEU A 90 2.08 -17.90 -35.91
C LEU A 90 1.17 -16.68 -35.73
N ASP A 91 0.75 -16.41 -34.49
CA ASP A 91 -0.04 -15.23 -34.15
C ASP A 91 0.85 -14.00 -34.04
N GLY A 92 0.76 -13.08 -35.00
CA GLY A 92 1.55 -11.86 -34.98
C GLY A 92 1.02 -10.76 -34.07
N THR A 93 -0.10 -10.98 -33.38
CA THR A 93 -0.61 -10.09 -32.32
C THR A 93 -0.05 -10.44 -30.94
N ASP A 94 0.52 -11.64 -30.76
CA ASP A 94 1.14 -12.06 -29.51
C ASP A 94 2.50 -11.34 -29.33
N PRO A 95 2.69 -10.51 -28.27
CA PRO A 95 3.94 -9.79 -28.03
C PRO A 95 5.15 -10.70 -27.76
N LEU A 96 4.94 -11.99 -27.45
CA LEU A 96 6.00 -12.98 -27.31
C LEU A 96 6.43 -13.58 -28.66
N VAL A 97 5.63 -13.40 -29.71
CA VAL A 97 5.89 -13.87 -31.07
C VAL A 97 6.56 -12.74 -31.85
N ASN A 98 7.89 -12.73 -31.81
CA ASN A 98 8.72 -11.75 -32.54
C ASN A 98 9.79 -12.48 -33.36
N PRO A 99 9.98 -12.15 -34.65
CA PRO A 99 11.00 -12.78 -35.49
C PRO A 99 12.44 -12.44 -35.09
N LEU A 100 12.67 -11.44 -34.24
CA LEU A 100 13.97 -11.02 -33.70
C LEU A 100 15.05 -10.90 -34.78
N PHE A 101 14.94 -9.86 -35.60
CA PHE A 101 15.96 -9.51 -36.60
C PHE A 101 17.17 -8.81 -35.95
N ALA A 102 18.36 -9.05 -36.50
CA ALA A 102 19.63 -8.51 -36.00
C ALA A 102 19.73 -6.99 -35.99
N ASN A 103 19.30 -6.34 -37.07
CA ASN A 103 19.30 -4.89 -37.21
C ASN A 103 18.18 -4.46 -38.17
N PRO A 104 16.90 -4.54 -37.76
CA PRO A 104 15.78 -4.11 -38.60
C PRO A 104 15.80 -2.59 -38.77
N ILE A 105 15.51 -2.11 -39.99
CA ILE A 105 15.43 -0.68 -40.28
C ILE A 105 13.97 -0.23 -40.30
N SER A 106 13.71 0.97 -39.78
CA SER A 106 12.37 1.58 -39.86
C SER A 106 11.95 1.74 -41.32
N ALA A 107 10.72 1.33 -41.64
CA ALA A 107 10.12 1.51 -42.95
C ALA A 107 10.18 2.96 -43.47
N THR A 108 10.03 3.97 -42.60
CA THR A 108 10.12 5.39 -42.99
C THR A 108 11.48 5.81 -43.56
N SER A 109 12.53 5.00 -43.38
CA SER A 109 13.84 5.22 -43.97
C SER A 109 13.97 4.62 -45.38
N ALA A 110 12.91 4.00 -45.91
CA ALA A 110 12.90 3.46 -47.26
C ALA A 110 12.93 4.59 -48.32
N PRO A 111 13.63 4.40 -49.46
CA PRO A 111 14.41 3.21 -49.80
C PRO A 111 15.79 3.21 -49.13
N THR A 112 16.21 2.04 -48.64
CA THR A 112 17.56 1.82 -48.08
C THR A 112 18.05 0.41 -48.40
N THR A 113 19.36 0.24 -48.48
CA THR A 113 20.03 -1.08 -48.56
C THR A 113 20.66 -1.49 -47.22
N THR A 114 20.51 -0.66 -46.18
CA THR A 114 20.98 -0.97 -44.84
C THR A 114 20.04 -1.94 -44.12
N GLY A 115 20.52 -2.54 -43.03
CA GLY A 115 19.77 -3.47 -42.19
C GLY A 115 20.36 -4.88 -42.20
N ASP A 116 19.95 -5.67 -41.23
CA ASP A 116 20.29 -7.09 -41.11
C ASP A 116 19.07 -7.84 -40.59
N TYR A 117 18.48 -8.66 -41.47
CA TYR A 117 17.24 -9.39 -41.19
C TYR A 117 17.48 -10.88 -40.95
N ARG A 118 18.73 -11.27 -40.64
CA ARG A 118 19.03 -12.59 -40.12
C ARG A 118 18.38 -12.78 -38.75
N LEU A 119 17.91 -13.99 -38.49
CA LEU A 119 17.21 -14.33 -37.25
C LEU A 119 18.21 -14.49 -36.10
N LEU A 120 17.85 -13.94 -34.93
CA LEU A 120 18.65 -14.01 -33.71
C LEU A 120 18.26 -15.21 -32.84
N PRO A 121 19.14 -15.63 -31.90
CA PRO A 121 18.80 -16.64 -30.90
C PRO A 121 17.48 -16.31 -30.19
N GLY A 122 16.63 -17.31 -29.98
CA GLY A 122 15.33 -17.13 -29.35
C GLY A 122 14.19 -16.71 -30.27
N SER A 123 14.47 -16.44 -31.55
CA SER A 123 13.42 -16.13 -32.54
C SER A 123 12.42 -17.27 -32.68
N VAL A 124 11.13 -16.92 -32.76
CA VAL A 124 10.04 -17.87 -33.05
C VAL A 124 10.06 -18.36 -34.50
N ALA A 125 10.73 -17.63 -35.40
CA ALA A 125 10.85 -17.96 -36.81
C ALA A 125 11.86 -19.09 -37.08
N ILE A 126 12.73 -19.41 -36.11
CA ILE A 126 13.71 -20.49 -36.22
C ILE A 126 13.03 -21.85 -36.09
N ASP A 127 13.33 -22.76 -37.02
CA ASP A 127 12.85 -24.15 -37.11
C ASP A 127 11.30 -24.27 -37.17
N THR A 128 10.61 -23.31 -37.79
CA THR A 128 9.12 -23.24 -37.81
C THR A 128 8.50 -23.39 -39.21
N GLY A 129 9.32 -23.42 -40.27
CA GLY A 129 8.86 -23.55 -41.65
C GLY A 129 8.44 -24.96 -42.08
N ASP A 130 7.92 -25.05 -43.30
CA ASP A 130 7.63 -26.29 -44.01
C ASP A 130 8.75 -26.62 -44.99
N ASN A 131 9.43 -27.74 -44.75
CA ASN A 131 10.45 -28.27 -45.65
C ASN A 131 9.89 -28.65 -47.02
N SER A 132 8.63 -29.07 -47.11
CA SER A 132 8.03 -29.56 -48.35
C SER A 132 7.80 -28.45 -49.38
N ALA A 133 7.58 -27.22 -48.90
CA ALA A 133 7.44 -26.03 -49.71
C ALA A 133 8.79 -25.50 -50.22
N THR A 134 9.92 -25.93 -49.66
CA THR A 134 11.25 -25.39 -49.99
C THR A 134 11.93 -26.20 -51.09
N SER A 135 12.19 -25.55 -52.23
CA SER A 135 12.83 -26.15 -53.41
C SER A 135 14.25 -25.63 -53.69
N ILE A 136 14.79 -24.77 -52.81
CA ILE A 136 16.13 -24.19 -52.92
C ILE A 136 17.06 -24.80 -51.87
N ASP A 137 18.34 -24.95 -52.22
CA ASP A 137 19.35 -25.56 -51.34
C ASP A 137 20.08 -24.54 -50.46
N ILE A 138 20.07 -23.26 -50.85
CA ILE A 138 20.75 -22.16 -50.16
C ILE A 138 19.80 -20.99 -49.88
N ASP A 139 20.07 -20.26 -48.80
CA ASP A 139 19.35 -19.06 -48.38
C ASP A 139 19.89 -17.78 -49.06
N LEU A 140 19.42 -16.60 -48.66
CA LEU A 140 19.79 -15.32 -49.27
C LEU A 140 21.28 -14.95 -49.11
N VAL A 141 22.01 -15.58 -48.19
CA VAL A 141 23.44 -15.33 -47.93
C VAL A 141 24.31 -16.54 -48.27
N ASP A 142 23.83 -17.37 -49.20
CA ASP A 142 24.51 -18.57 -49.73
C ASP A 142 24.81 -19.64 -48.66
N LEU A 143 24.04 -19.67 -47.56
CA LEU A 143 24.14 -20.70 -46.53
C LEU A 143 23.10 -21.80 -46.76
N PRO A 144 23.33 -23.04 -46.29
CA PRO A 144 22.35 -24.12 -46.45
C PRO A 144 20.97 -23.69 -45.93
N ARG A 145 19.95 -23.81 -46.79
CA ARG A 145 18.56 -23.41 -46.46
C ARG A 145 17.89 -24.32 -45.43
N ARG A 146 18.51 -25.46 -45.17
CA ARG A 146 18.08 -26.40 -44.14
C ARG A 146 19.27 -26.67 -43.24
N PHE A 147 19.29 -26.00 -42.11
CA PHE A 147 20.18 -26.34 -41.01
C PHE A 147 19.45 -27.32 -40.07
N ASN A 148 20.13 -28.36 -39.60
CA ASN A 148 19.51 -29.47 -38.86
C ASN A 148 18.35 -30.18 -39.57
N THR A 149 17.09 -29.80 -39.26
CA THR A 149 15.90 -30.60 -39.61
C THR A 149 14.77 -29.81 -40.25
N ILE A 150 14.49 -28.57 -39.82
CA ILE A 150 13.35 -27.76 -40.27
C ILE A 150 13.85 -26.40 -40.77
N THR A 151 13.38 -25.95 -41.92
CA THR A 151 13.72 -24.62 -42.44
C THR A 151 13.09 -23.51 -41.60
N ASP A 152 13.77 -22.37 -41.50
CA ASP A 152 13.27 -21.19 -40.82
C ASP A 152 12.19 -20.47 -41.63
N LEU A 153 11.39 -19.61 -40.98
CA LEU A 153 10.53 -18.68 -41.72
C LEU A 153 11.37 -17.56 -42.36
N GLY A 154 11.01 -17.17 -43.58
CA GLY A 154 11.63 -16.06 -44.28
C GLY A 154 12.76 -16.45 -45.24
N ALA A 155 13.58 -15.48 -45.60
CA ALA A 155 14.63 -15.63 -46.61
C ALA A 155 15.98 -16.13 -46.07
N TYR A 156 16.12 -16.23 -44.75
CA TYR A 156 17.37 -16.59 -44.06
C TYR A 156 17.20 -17.87 -43.26
N GLU A 157 18.30 -18.61 -43.11
CA GLU A 157 18.41 -19.78 -42.23
C GLU A 157 19.47 -19.55 -41.14
N ALA A 158 19.07 -19.58 -39.88
CA ALA A 158 19.98 -19.59 -38.74
C ALA A 158 20.82 -20.87 -38.75
N GLN A 159 22.15 -20.74 -38.63
CA GLN A 159 23.09 -21.87 -38.71
C GLN A 159 23.48 -22.37 -37.31
N GLY A 160 22.59 -22.16 -36.34
CA GLY A 160 22.74 -22.60 -34.97
C GLY A 160 23.64 -21.72 -34.10
N PHE A 161 23.40 -21.84 -32.80
CA PHE A 161 24.08 -21.08 -31.76
C PHE A 161 24.55 -22.01 -30.63
N ASN A 162 25.61 -21.61 -29.95
CA ASN A 162 26.12 -22.25 -28.74
C ASN A 162 25.74 -21.43 -27.51
N ILE A 163 25.41 -22.12 -26.41
CA ILE A 163 25.13 -21.49 -25.12
C ILE A 163 26.02 -22.08 -24.02
N GLU A 164 26.65 -21.24 -23.21
CA GLU A 164 27.50 -21.68 -22.10
C GLU A 164 27.07 -21.01 -20.79
N SER A 165 27.10 -21.77 -19.70
CA SER A 165 26.84 -21.23 -18.37
C SER A 165 27.89 -20.20 -18.00
N GLY A 166 27.44 -19.02 -17.57
CA GLY A 166 28.28 -18.01 -16.96
C GLY A 166 28.32 -18.16 -15.44
N GLY A 167 27.77 -17.17 -14.72
CA GLY A 167 27.79 -17.06 -13.26
C GLY A 167 26.41 -16.82 -12.62
N GLY A 168 26.43 -16.62 -11.30
CA GLY A 168 25.23 -16.40 -10.47
C GLY A 168 24.58 -17.67 -9.89
N SER A 169 25.13 -18.86 -10.13
CA SER A 169 24.61 -20.09 -9.50
C SER A 169 25.11 -20.22 -8.05
N GLY A 170 24.33 -20.90 -7.20
CA GLY A 170 24.72 -21.29 -5.84
C GLY A 170 24.42 -20.24 -4.76
N GLN A 171 23.55 -19.29 -5.06
CA GLN A 171 23.14 -18.22 -4.15
C GLN A 171 21.77 -18.49 -3.53
N SER A 172 21.48 -17.79 -2.45
CA SER A 172 20.18 -17.78 -1.80
C SER A 172 19.67 -16.36 -1.58
N ALA A 173 18.37 -16.23 -1.38
CA ALA A 173 17.73 -14.99 -0.99
C ALA A 173 16.48 -15.29 -0.16
N PHE A 174 16.15 -14.40 0.78
CA PHE A 174 14.91 -14.50 1.53
C PHE A 174 13.70 -14.34 0.60
N PHE A 175 12.56 -14.88 1.00
CA PHE A 175 11.32 -14.74 0.23
C PHE A 175 11.13 -13.30 -0.21
N ASP A 176 10.75 -13.13 -1.47
CA ASP A 176 10.47 -11.85 -2.06
C ASP A 176 11.67 -10.88 -2.20
N ASP A 177 12.87 -11.26 -1.82
CA ASP A 177 14.08 -10.46 -2.01
C ASP A 177 14.79 -10.81 -3.33
N PRO A 178 15.48 -9.84 -3.96
CA PRO A 178 16.30 -10.12 -5.13
C PRO A 178 17.47 -11.04 -4.76
N PHE A 179 17.81 -11.94 -5.68
CA PHE A 179 19.06 -12.69 -5.59
C PHE A 179 20.26 -11.73 -5.73
N PRO A 180 21.31 -11.84 -4.88
CA PRO A 180 22.42 -10.90 -4.86
C PRO A 180 23.15 -10.75 -6.20
N ASP A 181 23.39 -11.86 -6.91
CA ASP A 181 24.11 -11.89 -8.17
C ASP A 181 23.16 -12.21 -9.33
N PRO A 182 23.23 -11.52 -10.47
CA PRO A 182 22.44 -11.90 -11.62
C PRO A 182 22.94 -13.23 -12.23
N LEU A 183 22.01 -14.01 -12.77
CA LEU A 183 22.37 -15.17 -13.59
C LEU A 183 22.78 -14.70 -14.98
N PHE A 184 23.81 -15.30 -15.56
CA PHE A 184 24.12 -15.04 -16.97
C PHE A 184 24.62 -16.26 -17.73
N VAL A 185 24.40 -16.23 -19.04
CA VAL A 185 24.94 -17.18 -20.01
C VAL A 185 25.68 -16.42 -21.10
N THR A 186 26.65 -17.06 -21.73
CA THR A 186 27.28 -16.55 -22.95
C THR A 186 26.69 -17.28 -24.16
N VAL A 187 26.27 -16.54 -25.18
CA VAL A 187 25.73 -17.06 -26.43
C VAL A 187 26.67 -16.68 -27.56
N THR A 188 27.05 -17.66 -28.37
CA THR A 188 27.93 -17.48 -29.53
C THR A 188 27.32 -18.12 -30.77
N ALA A 189 27.61 -17.57 -31.93
CA ALA A 189 27.24 -18.19 -33.20
C ALA A 189 28.14 -19.40 -33.49
N LEU A 190 27.56 -20.47 -34.03
CA LEU A 190 28.36 -21.60 -34.52
C LEU A 190 29.06 -21.27 -35.84
N LEU A 191 28.41 -20.47 -36.68
CA LEU A 191 29.00 -19.94 -37.90
C LEU A 191 29.50 -18.52 -37.68
N ALA A 192 30.77 -18.28 -38.00
CA ALA A 192 31.38 -16.96 -37.90
C ALA A 192 30.59 -15.91 -38.69
N GLY A 193 30.31 -14.77 -38.05
CA GLY A 193 29.59 -13.66 -38.67
C GLY A 193 28.07 -13.72 -38.55
N GLN A 194 27.47 -14.79 -38.01
CA GLN A 194 26.05 -14.75 -37.63
C GLN A 194 25.83 -13.88 -36.38
N PRO A 195 24.75 -13.07 -36.33
CA PRO A 195 24.49 -12.14 -35.24
C PRO A 195 23.85 -12.85 -34.05
N VAL A 196 24.22 -12.44 -32.84
CA VAL A 196 23.64 -12.94 -31.58
C VAL A 196 23.06 -11.83 -30.69
N THR A 197 23.65 -10.63 -30.75
CA THR A 197 23.21 -9.46 -29.98
C THR A 197 21.78 -9.08 -30.34
N GLY A 198 20.97 -8.81 -29.32
CA GLY A 198 19.53 -8.56 -29.46
C GLY A 198 18.67 -9.82 -29.38
N GLY A 199 19.27 -11.01 -29.47
CA GLY A 199 18.56 -12.28 -29.29
C GLY A 199 18.06 -12.43 -27.85
N ARG A 200 17.27 -13.47 -27.60
CA ARG A 200 16.59 -13.66 -26.30
C ARG A 200 16.83 -15.04 -25.72
N VAL A 201 17.07 -15.07 -24.41
CA VAL A 201 17.24 -16.28 -23.61
C VAL A 201 16.22 -16.28 -22.47
N SER A 202 15.48 -17.38 -22.33
CA SER A 202 14.55 -17.60 -21.22
C SER A 202 15.26 -18.32 -20.09
N PHE A 203 15.26 -17.72 -18.90
CA PHE A 203 15.66 -18.32 -17.63
C PHE A 203 14.41 -18.86 -16.94
N ILE A 204 14.32 -20.18 -16.82
CA ILE A 204 13.10 -20.89 -16.45
C ILE A 204 13.33 -21.69 -15.16
N GLY A 205 12.74 -21.25 -14.06
CA GLY A 205 12.56 -22.02 -12.84
C GLY A 205 11.35 -22.97 -12.91
N PRO A 206 11.15 -23.83 -11.89
CA PRO A 206 9.98 -24.71 -11.82
C PRO A 206 8.64 -23.95 -11.81
N ASN A 207 7.60 -24.51 -12.41
CA ASN A 207 6.24 -23.97 -12.32
C ASN A 207 5.48 -24.44 -11.06
N THR A 208 6.04 -25.39 -10.32
CA THR A 208 5.53 -25.92 -9.06
C THR A 208 6.69 -26.12 -8.09
N GLY A 209 6.43 -25.99 -6.79
CA GLY A 209 7.49 -26.03 -5.78
C GLY A 209 8.30 -24.73 -5.72
N PRO A 210 9.48 -24.74 -5.07
CA PRO A 210 10.36 -23.58 -4.99
C PRO A 210 10.78 -23.11 -6.38
N SER A 211 10.68 -21.79 -6.62
CA SER A 211 11.02 -21.16 -7.89
C SER A 211 11.34 -19.70 -7.71
N SER A 212 11.80 -19.05 -8.77
CA SER A 212 11.91 -17.59 -8.84
C SER A 212 10.53 -16.95 -9.00
N ALA A 213 10.40 -15.68 -8.66
CA ALA A 213 9.21 -14.87 -8.88
C ALA A 213 9.54 -13.73 -9.87
N PRO A 214 9.08 -13.78 -11.14
CA PRO A 214 8.30 -14.85 -11.77
C PRO A 214 9.14 -16.12 -12.10
N PRO A 215 8.50 -17.27 -12.37
CA PRO A 215 9.21 -18.51 -12.73
C PRO A 215 9.96 -18.45 -14.07
N THR A 216 9.57 -17.55 -14.98
CA THR A 216 10.28 -17.35 -16.25
C THR A 216 10.66 -15.89 -16.41
N THR A 217 11.95 -15.64 -16.65
CA THR A 217 12.49 -14.32 -16.95
C THR A 217 13.19 -14.34 -18.29
N LEU A 218 12.87 -13.38 -19.15
CA LEU A 218 13.44 -13.25 -20.49
C LEU A 218 14.56 -12.23 -20.47
N ALA A 219 15.74 -12.60 -20.95
CA ALA A 219 16.91 -11.74 -21.02
C ALA A 219 17.33 -11.52 -22.48
N THR A 220 17.74 -10.29 -22.80
CA THR A 220 18.30 -9.93 -24.10
C THR A 220 19.80 -10.17 -24.09
N ILE A 221 20.33 -10.72 -25.19
CA ILE A 221 21.76 -10.90 -25.40
C ILE A 221 22.40 -9.54 -25.70
N GLY A 222 23.34 -9.12 -24.86
CA GLY A 222 24.11 -7.88 -25.01
C GLY A 222 25.12 -7.90 -26.14
N SER A 223 25.81 -6.78 -26.33
CA SER A 223 26.91 -6.66 -27.30
C SER A 223 28.14 -7.50 -26.93
N ASP A 224 28.24 -7.91 -25.67
CA ASP A 224 29.24 -8.82 -25.13
C ASP A 224 28.88 -10.30 -25.36
N GLY A 225 27.73 -10.59 -26.00
CA GLY A 225 27.23 -11.94 -26.21
C GLY A 225 26.59 -12.56 -24.96
N GLN A 226 26.38 -11.80 -23.88
CA GLN A 226 25.80 -12.33 -22.65
C GLN A 226 24.31 -12.02 -22.53
N ALA A 227 23.52 -13.00 -22.10
CA ALA A 227 22.15 -12.76 -21.63
C ALA A 227 22.14 -12.85 -20.10
N THR A 228 21.69 -11.77 -19.46
CA THR A 228 21.73 -11.62 -17.99
C THR A 228 20.33 -11.47 -17.42
N ALA A 229 20.00 -12.22 -16.36
CA ALA A 229 18.73 -12.20 -15.67
C ALA A 229 18.91 -11.93 -14.17
N SER A 230 18.33 -10.83 -13.69
CA SER A 230 18.15 -10.57 -12.26
C SER A 230 16.84 -11.19 -11.80
N LEU A 231 16.91 -12.12 -10.85
CA LEU A 231 15.76 -12.86 -10.35
C LEU A 231 15.44 -12.46 -8.90
N LYS A 232 14.19 -12.69 -8.50
CA LYS A 232 13.73 -12.57 -7.11
C LYS A 232 13.31 -13.92 -6.58
N ALA A 233 13.58 -14.20 -5.31
CA ALA A 233 13.17 -15.43 -4.65
C ALA A 233 11.64 -15.50 -4.56
N GLY A 234 11.09 -16.69 -4.82
CA GLY A 234 9.68 -16.97 -4.58
C GLY A 234 9.37 -17.11 -3.09
N ASN A 235 8.09 -17.38 -2.80
CA ASN A 235 7.56 -17.47 -1.43
C ASN A 235 7.48 -18.90 -0.88
N LEU A 236 8.16 -19.86 -1.52
CA LEU A 236 8.23 -21.24 -1.07
C LEU A 236 9.69 -21.65 -0.87
N ALA A 237 10.01 -22.08 0.34
CA ALA A 237 11.38 -22.41 0.76
C ALA A 237 11.92 -23.64 0.05
N GLY A 238 13.22 -23.60 -0.25
CA GLY A 238 13.95 -24.74 -0.76
C GLY A 238 14.84 -24.40 -1.95
N THR A 239 15.61 -25.40 -2.36
CA THR A 239 16.54 -25.31 -3.48
C THR A 239 15.87 -25.77 -4.77
N TYR A 240 16.14 -25.05 -5.86
CA TYR A 240 15.61 -25.34 -7.18
C TYR A 240 16.63 -25.02 -8.27
N VAL A 241 16.31 -25.40 -9.50
CA VAL A 241 17.18 -25.18 -10.66
C VAL A 241 16.48 -24.28 -11.66
N VAL A 242 17.12 -23.17 -12.00
CA VAL A 242 16.76 -22.34 -13.15
C VAL A 242 17.54 -22.81 -14.37
N ARG A 243 16.87 -23.01 -15.50
CA ARG A 243 17.49 -23.44 -16.76
C ARG A 243 17.41 -22.34 -17.80
N ALA A 244 18.51 -22.04 -18.47
CA ALA A 244 18.53 -21.10 -19.58
C ALA A 244 18.27 -21.82 -20.92
N ARG A 245 17.39 -21.26 -21.76
CA ARG A 245 17.02 -21.82 -23.07
C ARG A 245 16.75 -20.72 -24.09
N ALA A 246 17.08 -20.98 -25.34
CA ALA A 246 16.68 -20.18 -26.49
C ALA A 246 16.47 -21.07 -27.72
N ARG A 247 15.57 -20.68 -28.62
CA ARG A 247 15.43 -21.31 -29.95
C ARG A 247 16.70 -21.06 -30.78
N GLY A 248 17.04 -22.02 -31.65
CA GLY A 248 18.27 -21.99 -32.45
C GLY A 248 19.55 -22.41 -31.71
N ILE A 249 19.50 -22.69 -30.39
CA ILE A 249 20.64 -23.29 -29.69
C ILE A 249 20.77 -24.75 -30.09
N THR A 250 21.94 -25.14 -30.58
CA THR A 250 22.22 -26.51 -31.06
C THR A 250 23.47 -27.12 -30.43
N SER A 251 24.21 -26.35 -29.63
CA SER A 251 25.40 -26.76 -28.89
C SER A 251 25.43 -26.13 -27.49
N GLY A 252 26.20 -26.73 -26.56
CA GLY A 252 26.47 -26.15 -25.23
C GLY A 252 25.57 -26.66 -24.09
N GLY A 253 24.66 -27.60 -24.38
CA GLY A 253 23.79 -28.22 -23.38
C GLY A 253 22.73 -27.26 -22.82
N ILE A 254 22.24 -27.54 -21.61
CA ILE A 254 21.24 -26.71 -20.92
C ILE A 254 21.86 -26.12 -19.66
N PRO A 255 22.35 -24.87 -19.69
CA PRO A 255 22.88 -24.19 -18.51
C PRO A 255 21.87 -24.24 -17.37
N SER A 256 22.36 -24.63 -16.19
CA SER A 256 21.54 -24.89 -15.01
C SER A 256 22.13 -24.14 -13.81
N PHE A 257 21.31 -23.34 -13.15
CA PHE A 257 21.68 -22.50 -12.01
C PHE A 257 20.91 -22.97 -10.77
N PHE A 258 21.63 -23.30 -9.71
CA PHE A 258 21.04 -23.73 -8.45
C PHE A 258 20.78 -22.50 -7.58
N LEU A 259 19.54 -22.30 -7.14
CA LEU A 259 19.13 -21.19 -6.29
C LEU A 259 18.37 -21.72 -5.07
N THR A 260 18.39 -20.97 -3.98
CA THR A 260 17.65 -21.31 -2.77
C THR A 260 16.78 -20.13 -2.33
N ASN A 261 15.49 -20.40 -2.11
CA ASN A 261 14.60 -19.46 -1.43
C ASN A 261 14.69 -19.74 0.08
N ASP A 262 15.17 -18.77 0.84
CA ASP A 262 15.26 -18.84 2.29
C ASP A 262 13.96 -18.28 2.91
N PRO A 263 13.37 -18.94 3.90
CA PRO A 263 12.17 -18.43 4.55
C PRO A 263 12.50 -17.20 5.40
N ILE A 264 11.52 -16.31 5.51
CA ILE A 264 11.55 -15.11 6.35
C ILE A 264 10.17 -14.93 6.95
N ALA A 265 10.12 -14.45 8.19
CA ALA A 265 8.87 -14.21 8.90
C ALA A 265 8.50 -12.72 8.84
N ASP A 266 7.22 -12.45 8.65
CA ASP A 266 6.64 -11.10 8.72
C ASP A 266 5.66 -11.02 9.89
N VAL A 267 5.58 -9.86 10.53
CA VAL A 267 4.54 -9.57 11.54
C VAL A 267 3.28 -9.15 10.80
N LEU A 268 2.29 -10.04 10.73
CA LEU A 268 0.99 -9.80 10.10
C LEU A 268 0.05 -8.98 10.98
N GLY A 269 0.22 -9.03 12.30
CA GLY A 269 -0.54 -8.23 13.25
C GLY A 269 0.13 -8.16 14.61
N PHE A 270 -0.01 -7.01 15.29
CA PHE A 270 0.45 -6.78 16.66
C PHE A 270 -0.53 -5.86 17.39
N THR A 271 -1.72 -6.36 17.65
CA THR A 271 -2.90 -5.57 18.00
C THR A 271 -3.29 -5.72 19.47
N ARG A 272 -3.91 -4.69 20.02
CA ARG A 272 -4.43 -4.70 21.39
C ARG A 272 -5.74 -5.49 21.45
N THR A 273 -5.97 -6.22 22.53
CA THR A 273 -7.13 -7.12 22.69
C THR A 273 -8.08 -6.70 23.82
N ALA A 274 -7.68 -5.76 24.68
CA ALA A 274 -8.51 -5.20 25.74
C ALA A 274 -9.08 -3.81 25.33
N PRO A 275 -10.11 -3.30 26.04
CA PRO A 275 -10.63 -1.97 25.81
C PRO A 275 -9.56 -0.87 25.90
N ASP A 276 -9.81 0.24 25.21
CA ASP A 276 -8.96 1.42 25.19
C ASP A 276 -9.86 2.68 25.15
N PRO A 277 -9.69 3.66 26.05
CA PRO A 277 -8.74 3.68 27.18
C PRO A 277 -9.10 2.65 28.28
N THR A 278 -8.16 2.36 29.18
CA THR A 278 -8.35 1.34 30.22
C THR A 278 -7.69 1.68 31.55
N LYS A 279 -8.31 1.19 32.63
CA LYS A 279 -7.75 1.19 34.00
C LYS A 279 -7.38 -0.20 34.50
N ALA A 280 -7.40 -1.20 33.62
CA ALA A 280 -7.12 -2.58 33.99
C ALA A 280 -5.67 -2.75 34.43
N VAL A 281 -5.43 -3.60 35.45
CA VAL A 281 -4.09 -3.95 35.95
C VAL A 281 -3.33 -4.90 35.02
N THR A 282 -3.98 -5.39 33.97
CA THR A 282 -3.42 -6.28 32.96
C THR A 282 -3.92 -5.86 31.59
N VAL A 283 -3.01 -5.82 30.61
CA VAL A 283 -3.32 -5.61 29.20
C VAL A 283 -2.64 -6.69 28.35
N THR A 284 -3.21 -6.99 27.18
CA THR A 284 -2.70 -8.04 26.30
C THR A 284 -2.63 -7.59 24.85
N TRP A 285 -1.72 -8.17 24.08
CA TRP A 285 -1.63 -7.98 22.64
C TRP A 285 -1.63 -9.32 21.92
N ALA A 286 -2.40 -9.41 20.83
CA ALA A 286 -2.34 -10.53 19.90
C ALA A 286 -1.29 -10.25 18.83
N ILE A 287 -0.44 -11.24 18.57
CA ILE A 287 0.63 -11.18 17.58
C ILE A 287 0.43 -12.31 16.58
N THR A 288 0.46 -11.99 15.29
CA THR A 288 0.34 -12.96 14.21
C THR A 288 1.55 -12.86 13.28
N PHE A 289 2.18 -14.00 12.97
CA PHE A 289 3.33 -14.10 12.06
C PHE A 289 2.99 -14.83 10.76
N SER A 290 3.76 -14.58 9.70
CA SER A 290 3.62 -15.30 8.42
C SER A 290 4.25 -16.70 8.42
N GLN A 291 5.13 -16.98 9.38
CA GLN A 291 5.81 -18.26 9.57
C GLN A 291 5.73 -18.70 11.04
N SER A 292 5.79 -20.01 11.29
CA SER A 292 5.88 -20.51 12.66
C SER A 292 7.23 -20.15 13.27
N LEU A 293 7.22 -19.47 14.41
CA LEU A 293 8.45 -19.08 15.11
C LEU A 293 8.79 -20.09 16.21
N SER A 294 10.08 -20.29 16.43
CA SER A 294 10.59 -21.00 17.60
C SER A 294 11.54 -20.09 18.38
N GLY A 295 11.55 -20.22 19.71
CA GLY A 295 12.44 -19.42 20.57
C GLY A 295 11.90 -18.03 20.98
N LEU A 296 10.71 -17.63 20.53
CA LEU A 296 10.10 -16.35 20.94
C LEU A 296 9.87 -16.31 22.46
N SER A 297 10.32 -15.24 23.08
CA SER A 297 10.35 -15.08 24.53
C SER A 297 10.11 -13.63 24.94
N LEU A 298 9.99 -13.37 26.24
CA LEU A 298 9.78 -12.01 26.73
C LEU A 298 10.98 -11.08 26.51
N SER A 299 12.20 -11.61 26.39
CA SER A 299 13.38 -10.77 26.12
C SER A 299 13.37 -10.19 24.70
N ASP A 300 12.52 -10.71 23.82
CA ASP A 300 12.40 -10.23 22.45
C ASP A 300 11.52 -8.99 22.33
N PHE A 301 10.91 -8.59 23.45
CA PHE A 301 10.02 -7.45 23.53
C PHE A 301 10.58 -6.37 24.45
N GLN A 302 10.37 -5.13 24.03
CA GLN A 302 10.52 -3.96 24.88
C GLN A 302 9.14 -3.36 25.14
N LEU A 303 8.85 -3.02 26.39
CA LEU A 303 7.66 -2.26 26.74
C LEU A 303 8.02 -0.78 26.88
N LEU A 304 7.30 0.07 26.16
CA LEU A 304 7.45 1.52 26.17
C LEU A 304 6.24 2.15 26.86
N GLY A 305 6.50 3.03 27.82
CA GLY A 305 5.50 3.79 28.55
C GLY A 305 5.69 5.29 28.38
N THR A 306 4.60 6.07 28.46
CA THR A 306 4.63 7.53 28.55
C THR A 306 3.94 8.03 29.81
N GLY A 307 4.21 9.27 30.21
CA GLY A 307 3.62 9.85 31.41
C GLY A 307 4.05 9.12 32.68
N THR A 308 3.07 8.67 33.45
CA THR A 308 3.26 7.84 34.66
C THR A 308 2.84 6.39 34.45
N ALA A 309 2.38 6.04 33.24
CA ALA A 309 1.99 4.68 32.90
C ALA A 309 3.19 3.73 33.00
N THR A 310 3.06 2.69 33.83
CA THR A 310 4.09 1.65 34.01
C THR A 310 3.44 0.28 34.06
N ALA A 311 4.19 -0.75 33.67
CA ALA A 311 3.78 -2.15 33.71
C ALA A 311 5.00 -3.06 33.56
N THR A 312 4.82 -4.37 33.74
CA THR A 312 5.83 -5.41 33.53
C THR A 312 5.36 -6.41 32.47
N LEU A 313 6.25 -6.85 31.57
CA LEU A 313 5.93 -7.96 30.68
C LEU A 313 5.89 -9.25 31.50
N ALA A 314 4.73 -9.89 31.55
CA ALA A 314 4.42 -10.97 32.49
C ALA A 314 4.50 -12.35 31.86
N SER A 315 3.94 -12.50 30.67
CA SER A 315 3.90 -13.79 29.97
C SER A 315 3.76 -13.61 28.47
N LEU A 316 4.29 -14.60 27.76
CA LEU A 316 4.03 -14.83 26.35
C LEU A 316 3.44 -16.23 26.25
N SER A 317 2.29 -16.35 25.59
CA SER A 317 1.61 -17.63 25.38
C SER A 317 1.23 -17.77 23.91
N GLY A 318 0.89 -18.98 23.48
CA GLY A 318 0.64 -19.30 22.07
C GLY A 318 1.78 -20.09 21.45
N SER A 319 1.60 -20.46 20.19
CA SER A 319 2.54 -21.27 19.43
C SER A 319 2.37 -21.01 17.94
N ASP A 320 3.30 -21.55 17.17
CA ASP A 320 3.28 -21.50 15.71
C ASP A 320 3.26 -20.05 15.21
N THR A 321 2.15 -19.61 14.62
CA THR A 321 2.01 -18.28 14.02
C THR A 321 1.26 -17.30 14.91
N GLN A 322 0.75 -17.71 16.08
CA GLN A 322 -0.10 -16.87 16.92
C GLN A 322 0.35 -16.85 18.37
N TYR A 323 0.57 -15.64 18.89
CA TYR A 323 1.00 -15.40 20.25
C TYR A 323 0.16 -14.34 20.94
N THR A 324 0.07 -14.43 22.27
CA THR A 324 -0.51 -13.41 23.14
C THR A 324 0.56 -12.94 24.11
N LEU A 325 0.94 -11.67 24.01
CA LEU A 325 1.84 -10.99 24.95
C LEU A 325 1.01 -10.33 26.04
N THR A 326 1.37 -10.56 27.30
CA THR A 326 0.66 -10.02 28.47
C THR A 326 1.58 -9.10 29.26
N ALA A 327 1.10 -7.90 29.57
CA ALA A 327 1.70 -7.02 30.58
C ALA A 327 0.81 -6.95 31.83
N SER A 328 1.43 -7.06 33.01
CA SER A 328 0.77 -6.95 34.33
C SER A 328 1.29 -5.73 35.09
N ASP A 329 0.73 -5.53 36.29
CA ASP A 329 1.09 -4.42 37.18
C ASP A 329 0.92 -3.05 36.51
N VAL A 330 -0.08 -2.95 35.62
CA VAL A 330 -0.40 -1.73 34.89
C VAL A 330 -0.91 -0.69 35.88
N THR A 331 -0.21 0.45 35.95
CA THR A 331 -0.55 1.57 36.84
C THR A 331 -0.21 2.92 36.20
N GLY A 332 -0.82 4.00 36.70
CA GLY A 332 -0.54 5.38 36.29
C GLY A 332 -1.29 5.79 35.02
N ASP A 333 -1.02 7.01 34.55
CA ASP A 333 -1.66 7.58 33.37
C ASP A 333 -0.66 7.80 32.24
N GLY A 334 -1.07 7.53 31.00
CA GLY A 334 -0.26 7.72 29.80
C GLY A 334 -0.54 6.65 28.76
N THR A 335 0.48 6.25 28.01
CA THR A 335 0.36 5.16 27.02
C THR A 335 1.30 4.01 27.32
N LEU A 336 0.90 2.78 26.96
CA LEU A 336 1.74 1.58 26.95
C LEU A 336 1.75 0.95 25.57
N GLN A 337 2.94 0.65 25.04
CA GLN A 337 3.13 0.01 23.73
C GLN A 337 4.23 -1.04 23.83
N ALA A 338 3.99 -2.23 23.29
CA ALA A 338 5.01 -3.26 23.17
C ALA A 338 5.72 -3.14 21.82
N VAL A 339 7.01 -3.45 21.79
CA VAL A 339 7.82 -3.41 20.57
C VAL A 339 8.59 -4.73 20.49
N LEU A 340 8.44 -5.44 19.39
CA LEU A 340 9.27 -6.60 19.06
C LEU A 340 10.61 -6.06 18.50
N ILE A 341 11.72 -6.39 19.16
CA ILE A 341 13.00 -5.71 18.95
C ILE A 341 14.14 -6.60 18.43
N THR A 342 14.08 -7.90 18.70
CA THR A 342 15.17 -8.82 18.36
C THR A 342 14.73 -9.81 17.30
N ASP A 343 15.72 -10.19 16.52
CA ASP A 343 15.62 -11.35 15.66
C ASP A 343 15.92 -12.62 16.48
N LEU A 344 15.12 -13.65 16.28
CA LEU A 344 15.16 -14.87 17.07
C LEU A 344 16.11 -15.91 16.44
N ASP A 345 16.18 -15.94 15.12
CA ASP A 345 16.84 -16.99 14.36
C ASP A 345 17.35 -16.42 13.02
N ALA A 346 18.67 -16.45 12.82
CA ALA A 346 19.27 -16.01 11.56
C ALA A 346 18.83 -16.86 10.35
N SER A 347 18.30 -18.06 10.57
CA SER A 347 17.76 -18.95 9.53
C SER A 347 16.26 -18.73 9.24
N LEU A 348 15.57 -17.98 10.11
CA LEU A 348 14.21 -17.51 9.90
C LEU A 348 14.07 -16.09 10.48
N PRO A 349 14.71 -15.09 9.85
CA PRO A 349 14.71 -13.75 10.40
C PRO A 349 13.31 -13.14 10.38
N ILE A 350 13.06 -12.18 11.25
CA ILE A 350 11.83 -11.37 11.20
C ILE A 350 12.07 -10.08 10.42
N ARG A 351 11.29 -9.86 9.36
CA ARG A 351 11.39 -8.67 8.53
C ARG A 351 10.84 -7.43 9.25
N GLY A 352 11.56 -6.31 9.10
CA GLY A 352 11.06 -4.99 9.50
C GLY A 352 11.19 -4.67 10.98
N LEU A 353 11.99 -5.42 11.74
CA LEU A 353 12.30 -5.07 13.12
C LEU A 353 12.99 -3.70 13.24
N PRO A 354 12.73 -2.93 14.32
CA PRO A 354 11.75 -3.21 15.38
C PRO A 354 10.30 -2.96 14.92
N VAL A 355 9.36 -3.80 15.38
CA VAL A 355 7.93 -3.68 15.06
C VAL A 355 7.12 -3.34 16.30
N ALA A 356 6.42 -2.21 16.28
CA ALA A 356 5.60 -1.73 17.40
C ALA A 356 4.15 -2.27 17.33
N SER A 357 3.58 -2.54 18.50
CA SER A 357 2.18 -2.89 18.67
C SER A 357 1.26 -1.68 18.53
N GLU A 358 -0.05 -1.90 18.50
CA GLU A 358 -1.00 -0.85 18.91
C GLU A 358 -0.75 -0.44 20.37
N ALA A 359 -0.89 0.85 20.67
CA ALA A 359 -0.72 1.36 22.04
C ALA A 359 -2.03 1.26 22.84
N TYR A 360 -1.94 1.09 24.15
CA TYR A 360 -3.03 1.36 25.10
C TYR A 360 -2.89 2.76 25.67
N THR A 361 -4.01 3.42 25.93
CA THR A 361 -4.14 4.59 26.78
C THR A 361 -4.53 4.11 28.18
N ILE A 362 -3.60 4.24 29.12
CA ILE A 362 -3.83 3.89 30.52
C ILE A 362 -4.32 5.14 31.25
N ASP A 363 -5.41 4.96 31.96
CA ASP A 363 -6.07 6.02 32.72
C ASP A 363 -6.53 5.44 34.06
N ASN A 364 -5.84 5.80 35.13
CA ASN A 364 -6.15 5.43 36.50
C ASN A 364 -6.63 6.62 37.33
N THR A 365 -6.74 7.80 36.74
CA THR A 365 -7.12 9.02 37.45
C THR A 365 -8.62 9.26 37.31
N PRO A 366 -9.36 9.32 38.43
CA PRO A 366 -10.76 9.70 38.38
C PRO A 366 -10.98 11.14 37.88
N PRO A 367 -12.13 11.41 37.24
CA PRO A 367 -12.54 12.77 36.93
C PRO A 367 -12.57 13.66 38.17
N SER A 368 -12.08 14.90 38.03
CA SER A 368 -12.07 15.89 39.10
C SER A 368 -13.34 16.73 39.08
N VAL A 369 -13.97 16.86 40.25
CA VAL A 369 -15.14 17.74 40.48
C VAL A 369 -14.70 18.86 41.40
N THR A 370 -14.91 20.10 40.97
CA THR A 370 -14.56 21.29 41.75
C THR A 370 -15.75 22.24 41.87
N ILE A 371 -15.83 22.94 42.99
CA ILE A 371 -16.89 23.90 43.29
C ILE A 371 -16.25 25.28 43.36
N ALA A 372 -16.69 26.21 42.50
CA ALA A 372 -16.24 27.59 42.54
C ALA A 372 -16.92 28.37 43.67
N ALA A 373 -16.40 29.57 43.96
CA ALA A 373 -16.98 30.45 44.97
C ALA A 373 -18.46 30.76 44.68
N PRO A 374 -19.33 30.79 45.71
CA PRO A 374 -20.75 31.06 45.53
C PRO A 374 -21.02 32.47 45.00
N LEU A 375 -22.06 32.58 44.17
CA LEU A 375 -22.47 33.83 43.53
C LEU A 375 -23.96 34.10 43.77
N PRO A 376 -24.33 35.18 44.48
CA PRO A 376 -23.43 36.07 45.22
C PRO A 376 -22.90 35.40 46.51
N GLY A 377 -21.67 35.74 46.93
CA GLY A 377 -21.07 35.21 48.17
C GLY A 377 -21.73 35.73 49.46
N THR A 378 -22.58 36.74 49.35
CA THR A 378 -23.46 37.21 50.42
C THR A 378 -24.85 37.45 49.85
N THR A 379 -25.89 37.02 50.56
CA THR A 379 -27.26 37.24 50.13
C THR A 379 -28.20 37.53 51.29
N SER A 380 -29.27 38.28 50.98
CA SER A 380 -30.48 38.40 51.80
C SER A 380 -31.75 38.06 50.98
N THR A 381 -31.57 37.54 49.76
CA THR A 381 -32.61 37.24 48.76
C THR A 381 -32.26 35.95 47.98
N ASN A 382 -33.19 35.42 47.18
CA ASN A 382 -32.92 34.27 46.31
C ASN A 382 -32.38 34.71 44.94
N PRO A 383 -31.58 33.90 44.23
CA PRO A 383 -30.88 32.66 44.64
C PRO A 383 -29.35 32.81 44.80
N VAL A 384 -28.68 31.80 45.36
CA VAL A 384 -27.21 31.63 45.36
C VAL A 384 -26.82 30.49 44.42
N THR A 385 -25.90 30.75 43.50
CA THR A 385 -25.35 29.78 42.55
C THR A 385 -23.97 29.29 43.00
N PHE A 386 -23.76 27.98 42.97
CA PHE A 386 -22.45 27.34 43.10
C PHE A 386 -22.06 26.76 41.73
N PRO A 387 -21.16 27.42 40.97
CA PRO A 387 -20.66 26.89 39.72
C PRO A 387 -19.80 25.65 39.96
N ILE A 388 -20.02 24.59 39.19
CA ILE A 388 -19.26 23.33 39.26
C ILE A 388 -18.42 23.20 37.99
N SER A 389 -17.19 22.70 38.12
CA SER A 389 -16.37 22.29 36.97
C SER A 389 -15.96 20.82 37.13
N ILE A 390 -16.25 20.04 36.08
CA ILE A 390 -15.92 18.61 36.01
C ILE A 390 -14.93 18.42 34.86
N THR A 391 -13.75 17.88 35.16
CA THR A 391 -12.64 17.75 34.21
C THR A 391 -11.95 16.39 34.34
N ASP A 392 -11.21 16.01 33.30
CA ASP A 392 -10.42 14.79 33.23
C ASP A 392 -9.05 15.09 32.61
N ASN A 393 -8.00 14.42 33.07
CA ASN A 393 -6.62 14.68 32.64
C ASN A 393 -6.15 13.79 31.48
N VAL A 394 -6.91 12.75 31.11
CA VAL A 394 -6.56 11.84 30.01
C VAL A 394 -7.50 12.02 28.82
N THR A 395 -8.82 11.96 29.04
CA THR A 395 -9.82 12.11 27.98
C THR A 395 -10.97 13.02 28.39
N ASN A 396 -11.38 13.95 27.52
CA ASN A 396 -12.57 14.78 27.78
C ASN A 396 -13.91 14.03 27.61
N ALA A 397 -13.89 12.72 27.43
CA ALA A 397 -15.07 11.89 27.21
C ALA A 397 -15.63 11.43 28.57
N LEU A 398 -16.53 12.25 29.14
CA LEU A 398 -17.16 12.01 30.43
C LEU A 398 -18.64 11.66 30.30
N THR A 399 -19.09 10.70 31.09
CA THR A 399 -20.51 10.48 31.39
C THR A 399 -20.82 11.18 32.71
N ILE A 400 -21.61 12.25 32.68
CA ILE A 400 -21.94 13.08 33.85
C ILE A 400 -23.43 12.95 34.18
N THR A 401 -23.73 12.69 35.45
CA THR A 401 -25.09 12.46 35.96
C THR A 401 -25.32 13.18 37.29
N LEU A 402 -24.97 14.46 37.38
CA LEU A 402 -25.19 15.24 38.58
C LEU A 402 -26.68 15.56 38.74
N THR A 403 -27.27 15.12 39.85
CA THR A 403 -28.66 15.39 40.21
C THR A 403 -28.75 16.03 41.59
N VAL A 404 -29.95 16.47 41.98
CA VAL A 404 -30.19 17.05 43.32
C VAL A 404 -29.88 16.04 44.44
N ALA A 405 -30.04 14.73 44.19
CA ALA A 405 -29.75 13.69 45.18
C ALA A 405 -28.26 13.61 45.53
N ASP A 406 -27.38 14.06 44.63
CA ASP A 406 -25.93 14.04 44.81
C ASP A 406 -25.41 15.27 45.55
N VAL A 407 -26.28 16.26 45.82
CA VAL A 407 -25.91 17.51 46.48
C VAL A 407 -26.33 17.48 47.94
N THR A 408 -25.36 17.62 48.84
CA THR A 408 -25.63 17.89 50.26
C THR A 408 -25.57 19.39 50.52
N LEU A 409 -26.68 19.98 50.94
CA LEU A 409 -26.72 21.37 51.42
C LEU A 409 -26.32 21.44 52.89
N ILE A 410 -25.36 22.30 53.22
CA ILE A 410 -24.79 22.45 54.56
C ILE A 410 -25.07 23.88 55.03
N GLY A 411 -26.02 24.03 55.94
CA GLY A 411 -26.41 25.31 56.54
C GLY A 411 -25.86 25.47 57.96
N THR A 412 -25.51 26.70 58.34
CA THR A 412 -25.26 27.08 59.74
C THR A 412 -26.34 28.04 60.25
N GLY A 413 -26.50 28.14 61.58
CA GLY A 413 -27.51 29.01 62.18
C GLY A 413 -28.93 28.56 61.82
N THR A 414 -29.73 29.47 61.25
CA THR A 414 -31.06 29.19 60.73
C THR A 414 -31.13 29.20 59.20
N ALA A 415 -29.99 29.28 58.52
CA ALA A 415 -29.92 29.32 57.06
C ALA A 415 -30.38 27.99 56.45
N THR A 416 -31.46 28.04 55.66
CA THR A 416 -32.01 26.90 54.91
C THR A 416 -32.29 27.31 53.48
N GLY A 417 -32.40 26.36 52.54
CA GLY A 417 -32.83 26.63 51.17
C GLY A 417 -33.16 25.35 50.41
N THR A 418 -33.68 25.49 49.19
CA THR A 418 -34.02 24.41 48.27
C THR A 418 -32.93 24.26 47.21
N VAL A 419 -32.42 23.05 47.00
CA VAL A 419 -31.39 22.77 45.97
C VAL A 419 -32.03 22.42 44.64
N SER A 420 -31.46 22.95 43.55
CA SER A 420 -31.70 22.52 42.18
C SER A 420 -30.38 22.42 41.43
N VAL A 421 -30.32 21.54 40.42
CA VAL A 421 -29.15 21.36 39.55
C VAL A 421 -29.53 21.76 38.13
N LEU A 422 -28.76 22.66 37.54
CA LEU A 422 -28.86 23.07 36.14
C LEU A 422 -27.72 22.45 35.33
N ASN A 423 -28.03 21.98 34.11
CA ASN A 423 -27.07 21.36 33.19
C ASN A 423 -26.27 20.21 33.81
N GLY A 424 -26.92 19.39 34.65
CA GLY A 424 -26.31 18.29 35.42
C GLY A 424 -25.63 17.18 34.60
N THR A 425 -25.72 17.21 33.28
CA THR A 425 -25.02 16.30 32.35
C THR A 425 -23.87 16.97 31.58
N SER A 426 -23.61 18.25 31.84
CA SER A 426 -22.51 19.01 31.23
C SER A 426 -21.26 19.02 32.11
N SER A 427 -20.11 19.38 31.55
CA SER A 427 -18.85 19.58 32.31
C SER A 427 -18.84 20.87 33.14
N SER A 428 -19.89 21.69 33.05
CA SER A 428 -20.04 22.92 33.84
C SER A 428 -21.47 23.07 34.39
N PRO A 429 -21.91 22.15 35.27
CA PRO A 429 -23.22 22.28 35.90
C PRO A 429 -23.24 23.42 36.91
N GLU A 430 -24.44 23.89 37.24
CA GLU A 430 -24.65 24.88 38.30
C GLU A 430 -25.58 24.30 39.36
N VAL A 431 -25.20 24.42 40.62
CA VAL A 431 -26.07 24.10 41.76
C VAL A 431 -26.66 25.39 42.28
N LEU A 432 -27.98 25.52 42.21
CA LEU A 432 -28.70 26.70 42.66
C LEU A 432 -29.41 26.42 43.98
N VAL A 433 -29.19 27.29 44.97
CA VAL A 433 -29.95 27.29 46.22
C VAL A 433 -30.96 28.45 46.19
N SER A 434 -32.24 28.10 46.13
CA SER A 434 -33.37 29.03 46.19
C SER A 434 -34.10 28.94 47.53
N ASP A 435 -35.17 29.70 47.69
CA ASP A 435 -36.03 29.70 48.89
C ASP A 435 -35.25 29.84 50.21
N ILE A 436 -34.19 30.65 50.15
CA ILE A 436 -33.26 30.91 51.23
C ILE A 436 -33.99 31.65 52.34
N ASN A 437 -33.94 31.10 53.56
CA ASN A 437 -34.54 31.68 54.75
C ASN A 437 -33.57 31.62 55.94
N GLY A 438 -33.82 32.44 56.96
CA GLY A 438 -33.00 32.52 58.17
C GLY A 438 -31.69 33.30 57.99
N GLY A 439 -30.74 33.09 58.89
CA GLY A 439 -29.42 33.72 58.85
C GLY A 439 -28.31 32.76 59.27
N GLY A 440 -27.14 32.89 58.66
CA GLY A 440 -26.02 31.96 58.82
C GLY A 440 -25.19 31.85 57.53
N SER A 441 -24.69 30.66 57.23
CA SER A 441 -23.94 30.37 55.99
C SER A 441 -24.48 29.14 55.27
N LEU A 442 -24.38 29.12 53.94
CA LEU A 442 -24.69 27.97 53.10
C LEU A 442 -23.43 27.50 52.37
N GLN A 443 -23.17 26.20 52.42
CA GLN A 443 -22.16 25.49 51.63
C GLN A 443 -22.82 24.29 50.95
N ILE A 444 -22.19 23.76 49.92
CA ILE A 444 -22.61 22.50 49.31
C ILE A 444 -21.45 21.51 49.30
N ARG A 445 -21.78 20.23 49.25
CA ARG A 445 -20.85 19.14 48.93
C ARG A 445 -21.47 18.23 47.88
N ILE A 446 -20.67 17.80 46.91
CA ILE A 446 -21.09 16.89 45.85
C ILE A 446 -20.62 15.47 46.20
N ALA A 447 -21.52 14.49 46.08
CA ALA A 447 -21.21 13.09 46.32
C ALA A 447 -20.22 12.52 45.27
N ALA A 448 -19.58 11.40 45.60
CA ALA A 448 -18.84 10.62 44.61
C ALA A 448 -19.82 10.02 43.58
N GLY A 449 -19.35 9.70 42.38
CA GLY A 449 -20.19 9.01 41.38
C GLY A 449 -20.87 9.90 40.35
N VAL A 450 -20.69 11.23 40.41
CA VAL A 450 -21.40 12.17 39.53
C VAL A 450 -20.84 12.26 38.12
N ALA A 451 -19.60 11.80 37.93
CA ALA A 451 -18.93 11.70 36.64
C ALA A 451 -18.12 10.40 36.54
N THR A 452 -18.13 9.79 35.36
CA THR A 452 -17.33 8.61 34.99
C THR A 452 -16.61 8.86 33.66
N ASP A 453 -15.32 8.57 33.57
CA ASP A 453 -14.55 8.69 32.32
C ASP A 453 -14.71 7.48 31.38
N ALA A 454 -14.01 7.51 30.25
CA ALA A 454 -14.01 6.46 29.26
C ALA A 454 -13.31 5.16 29.72
N ALA A 455 -12.35 5.24 30.66
CA ALA A 455 -11.71 4.08 31.28
C ALA A 455 -12.55 3.47 32.43
N GLY A 456 -13.62 4.16 32.82
CA GLY A 456 -14.54 3.81 33.89
C GLY A 456 -14.09 4.27 35.28
N ASN A 457 -13.13 5.18 35.44
CA ASN A 457 -12.87 5.77 36.76
C ASN A 457 -14.01 6.71 37.13
N VAL A 458 -14.32 6.74 38.43
CA VAL A 458 -15.50 7.40 38.96
C VAL A 458 -15.06 8.53 39.88
N SER A 459 -15.55 9.74 39.60
CA SER A 459 -15.29 10.94 40.41
C SER A 459 -15.49 10.70 41.91
N VAL A 460 -14.60 11.29 42.69
CA VAL A 460 -14.66 11.27 44.16
C VAL A 460 -15.56 12.39 44.68
N ALA A 461 -16.02 12.25 45.93
CA ALA A 461 -16.78 13.30 46.59
C ALA A 461 -15.93 14.56 46.77
N THR A 462 -16.55 15.73 46.64
CA THR A 462 -15.85 16.99 46.90
C THR A 462 -15.67 17.21 48.41
N ASN A 463 -14.80 18.14 48.77
CA ASN A 463 -14.89 18.82 50.05
C ASN A 463 -16.11 19.75 50.09
N ASP A 464 -16.37 20.34 51.27
CA ASP A 464 -17.38 21.38 51.40
C ASP A 464 -16.93 22.63 50.64
N SER A 465 -17.85 23.27 49.92
CA SER A 465 -17.59 24.49 49.13
C SER A 465 -17.18 25.69 50.00
N ASP A 466 -16.73 26.78 49.39
CA ASP A 466 -16.74 28.09 50.04
C ASP A 466 -18.16 28.47 50.50
N SER A 467 -18.26 29.33 51.51
CA SER A 467 -19.53 29.67 52.15
C SER A 467 -20.19 30.91 51.56
N ALA A 468 -21.49 30.83 51.32
CA ALA A 468 -22.36 31.97 51.03
C ALA A 468 -22.98 32.47 52.34
N THR A 469 -22.79 33.75 52.67
CA THR A 469 -23.37 34.30 53.91
C THR A 469 -24.82 34.74 53.69
N VAL A 470 -25.73 34.31 54.57
CA VAL A 470 -27.15 34.66 54.56
C VAL A 470 -27.44 35.62 55.71
N PHE A 471 -27.90 36.84 55.39
CA PHE A 471 -28.31 37.83 56.39
C PHE A 471 -29.82 37.96 56.46
N THR A 472 -30.36 38.07 57.67
CA THR A 472 -31.76 38.42 57.89
C THR A 472 -31.96 39.92 57.68
N PRO A 473 -32.82 40.35 56.74
CA PRO A 473 -33.10 41.78 56.58
C PRO A 473 -33.72 42.32 57.88
N THR A 474 -33.11 43.35 58.46
CA THR A 474 -33.68 44.04 59.62
C THR A 474 -34.97 44.73 59.17
N PRO A 475 -36.12 44.56 59.85
CA PRO A 475 -37.34 45.22 59.45
C PRO A 475 -37.14 46.74 59.48
N THR A 476 -37.24 47.40 58.32
CA THR A 476 -37.28 48.85 58.24
C THR A 476 -38.55 49.34 58.92
N ASN A 477 -38.41 49.81 60.16
CA ASN A 477 -39.47 50.55 60.87
C ASN A 477 -39.75 51.86 60.12
N THR A 478 -40.74 51.88 59.24
CA THR A 478 -41.34 53.13 58.75
C THR A 478 -42.23 53.72 59.85
N GLY A 479 -41.60 54.23 60.91
CA GLY A 479 -42.27 55.00 61.95
C GLY A 479 -42.42 56.46 61.51
N THR A 480 -43.65 56.88 61.23
CA THR A 480 -44.08 58.27 61.04
C THR A 480 -43.73 59.13 62.27
N PRO A 481 -43.06 60.30 62.13
CA PRO A 481 -42.77 61.15 63.28
C PRO A 481 -43.98 62.01 63.65
N THR A 482 -44.58 61.76 64.82
CA THR A 482 -45.51 62.69 65.48
C THR A 482 -44.70 63.74 66.26
N ASN A 483 -44.75 64.99 65.81
CA ASN A 483 -44.08 66.11 66.46
C ASN A 483 -45.01 66.76 67.50
N THR A 484 -44.77 66.50 68.79
CA THR A 484 -45.35 67.28 69.90
C THR A 484 -44.30 67.56 70.97
N GLY A 485 -43.76 68.79 70.99
CA GLY A 485 -42.88 69.27 72.06
C GLY A 485 -42.59 70.78 71.99
N PRO A 486 -42.74 71.56 73.09
CA PRO A 486 -42.94 73.02 73.03
C PRO A 486 -41.64 73.85 73.02
N ARG A 487 -41.67 74.97 72.29
CA ARG A 487 -40.54 75.89 72.07
C ARG A 487 -40.47 76.96 73.16
N ARG A 488 -39.44 76.90 74.03
CA ARG A 488 -39.10 77.96 75.00
C ARG A 488 -38.35 79.12 74.31
N THR A 489 -38.75 80.34 74.65
CA THR A 489 -38.17 81.62 74.21
C THR A 489 -36.88 81.97 74.98
N ARG A 490 -35.88 82.52 74.29
CA ARG A 490 -34.77 83.28 74.91
C ARG A 490 -34.65 84.66 74.27
N ARG A 491 -34.60 85.66 75.16
CA ARG A 491 -34.60 87.11 74.96
C ARG A 491 -33.16 87.58 74.67
N ARG A 492 -32.93 88.35 73.61
CA ARG A 492 -31.63 88.96 73.27
C ARG A 492 -31.68 90.46 73.60
N LEU A 493 -30.70 90.90 74.40
CA LEU A 493 -30.50 92.28 74.84
C LEU A 493 -29.96 93.16 73.70
N ILE A 494 -30.43 94.41 73.63
CA ILE A 494 -29.91 95.52 72.81
C ILE A 494 -29.09 96.45 73.72
N PRO A 495 -27.95 97.00 73.26
CA PRO A 495 -27.47 98.29 73.73
C PRO A 495 -27.67 99.40 72.68
N ARG A 496 -28.00 100.59 73.19
CA ARG A 496 -28.41 101.83 72.50
C ARG A 496 -27.20 102.82 72.42
N PRO A 497 -27.33 104.08 71.96
CA PRO A 497 -26.59 104.68 70.83
C PRO A 497 -25.66 105.85 71.22
N ARG A 498 -25.07 106.52 70.21
CA ARG A 498 -24.69 107.96 70.07
C ARG A 498 -23.79 108.06 68.82
N THR A 499 -23.84 109.02 67.91
CA THR A 499 -24.56 110.28 67.67
C THR A 499 -24.48 110.54 66.17
#